data_AF-A0A955MTQ3-F1
#
_entry.id   AF-A0A955MTQ3-F1
#
_cell.length_a   1.000
_cell.length_b   1.000
_cell.length_c   1.000
_cell.angle_alpha   90.00
_cell.angle_beta   90.00
_cell.angle_gamma   90.00
#
_symmetry.space_group_name_H-M   'P 1'
#
loop_
_entity.id
_entity.type
_entity.pdbx_description
1 polymer ?
#
loop_
_entity_poly.entity_id
_entity_poly.type
_entity_poly.pdbx_seq_one_letter_code
_entity_poly.pdbx_strand_id
1 'polypeptide(L)'
;MRVDEFDYSLPEELIADRPAPERTGSRLMVVDRATGEIGHRRFSDLPTFLQSGDLLVVNNTEVIPARLLGAKRGGGAKIEILLLEERSPLLWECIAQRAIRLSPGTI
;
A
#
# COMPACT_ATOMS: atom_id res chain seq x y z
N MET A 1 -23.40 -6.41 4.85
CA MET A 1 -22.80 -6.85 3.58
C MET A 1 -22.25 -8.24 3.82
N ARG A 2 -22.66 -9.22 3.03
CA ARG A 2 -22.17 -10.59 3.18
C ARG A 2 -21.05 -10.84 2.17
N VAL A 3 -20.06 -11.66 2.54
CA VAL A 3 -18.84 -11.87 1.72
C VAL A 3 -19.15 -12.60 0.41
N ASP A 4 -20.14 -13.48 0.43
CA ASP A 4 -20.68 -14.23 -0.70
C ASP A 4 -21.26 -13.34 -1.82
N GLU A 5 -21.64 -12.09 -1.52
CA GLU A 5 -22.09 -11.13 -2.55
C GLU A 5 -20.98 -10.72 -3.53
N PHE A 6 -19.73 -11.08 -3.25
CA PHE A 6 -18.56 -10.80 -4.08
C PHE A 6 -17.90 -12.06 -4.67
N ASP A 7 -18.51 -13.22 -4.50
CA ASP A 7 -17.96 -14.47 -5.01
C ASP A 7 -18.16 -14.58 -6.53
N TYR A 8 -17.19 -15.18 -7.22
CA TYR A 8 -17.24 -15.42 -8.66
C TYR A 8 -16.40 -16.64 -9.05
N SER A 9 -16.80 -17.31 -10.13
CA SER A 9 -16.05 -18.45 -10.65
C SER A 9 -14.73 -17.98 -11.26
N LEU A 10 -13.62 -18.29 -10.61
CA LEU A 10 -12.27 -18.05 -11.10
C LEU A 10 -11.54 -19.39 -11.31
N PRO A 11 -11.41 -19.87 -12.56
CA PRO A 11 -10.57 -21.02 -12.87
C PRO A 11 -9.12 -20.77 -12.46
N GLU A 12 -8.47 -21.74 -11.82
CA GLU A 12 -7.10 -21.60 -11.29
C GLU A 12 -6.09 -21.30 -12.40
N GLU A 13 -6.30 -21.84 -13.61
CA GLU A 13 -5.43 -21.62 -14.77
C GLU A 13 -5.42 -20.16 -15.28
N LEU A 14 -6.38 -19.34 -14.85
CA LEU A 14 -6.43 -17.91 -15.16
C LEU A 14 -5.69 -17.04 -14.12
N ILE A 15 -5.21 -17.64 -13.03
CA ILE A 15 -4.39 -16.97 -12.02
C ILE A 15 -2.94 -16.96 -12.52
N ALA A 16 -2.38 -15.78 -12.71
CA ALA A 16 -1.00 -15.65 -13.17
C ALA A 16 -0.01 -16.01 -12.06
N ASP A 17 0.76 -17.10 -12.25
CA ASP A 17 1.83 -17.49 -11.33
C ASP A 17 3.05 -16.57 -11.39
N ARG A 18 3.23 -15.87 -12.52
CA ARG A 18 4.38 -15.02 -12.81
C ARG A 18 3.91 -13.78 -13.58
N PRO A 19 4.60 -12.64 -13.45
CA PRO A 19 4.33 -11.48 -14.28
C PRO A 19 4.55 -11.80 -15.77
N ALA A 20 3.92 -11.03 -16.65
CA ALA A 20 4.20 -11.10 -18.08
C ALA A 20 5.69 -10.82 -18.35
N PRO A 21 6.31 -11.48 -19.36
CA PRO A 21 7.73 -11.29 -19.69
C PRO A 21 8.09 -9.82 -19.96
N GLU A 22 7.18 -9.09 -20.62
CA GLU A 22 7.23 -7.64 -20.78
C GLU A 22 6.10 -7.02 -19.95
N ARG A 23 6.44 -6.14 -19.00
CA ARG A 23 5.46 -5.56 -18.05
C ARG A 23 4.31 -4.82 -18.76
N THR A 24 4.63 -4.11 -19.84
CA THR A 24 3.67 -3.39 -20.68
C THR A 24 2.86 -4.29 -21.63
N GLY A 25 3.24 -5.57 -21.74
CA GLY A 25 2.54 -6.57 -22.56
C GLY A 25 1.25 -7.11 -21.93
N SER A 26 0.95 -6.71 -20.70
CA SER A 26 -0.28 -7.11 -20.00
C SER A 26 -1.55 -6.56 -20.65
N ARG A 27 -2.67 -7.27 -20.45
CA ARG A 27 -4.01 -6.83 -20.88
C ARG A 27 -4.51 -5.73 -19.95
N LEU A 28 -5.29 -4.80 -20.51
CA LEU A 28 -6.00 -3.75 -19.77
C LEU A 28 -7.50 -3.89 -20.04
N MET A 29 -8.29 -4.12 -18.98
CA MET A 29 -9.75 -4.03 -19.06
C MET A 29 -10.18 -2.63 -18.66
N VAL A 30 -10.93 -1.97 -19.55
CA VAL A 30 -11.46 -0.63 -19.33
C VAL A 30 -12.95 -0.76 -19.07
N VAL A 31 -13.43 -0.19 -17.97
CA VAL A 31 -14.84 -0.21 -17.59
C VAL A 31 -15.33 1.24 -17.53
N ASP A 32 -16.26 1.59 -18.41
CA ASP A 32 -16.98 2.85 -18.29
C ASP A 32 -18.01 2.73 -17.16
N ARG A 33 -17.84 3.53 -16.10
CA ARG A 33 -18.69 3.46 -14.91
C ARG A 33 -20.09 4.03 -15.14
N ALA A 34 -20.27 4.92 -16.12
CA ALA A 34 -21.55 5.56 -16.41
C ALA A 34 -22.43 4.68 -17.31
N THR A 35 -21.84 4.03 -18.31
CA THR A 35 -22.56 3.20 -19.28
C THR A 35 -22.51 1.71 -18.97
N GLY A 36 -21.52 1.27 -18.18
CA GLY A 36 -21.23 -0.15 -17.96
C GLY A 36 -20.51 -0.82 -19.14
N GLU A 37 -20.09 -0.06 -20.15
CA GLU A 37 -19.36 -0.62 -21.29
C GLU A 37 -17.99 -1.19 -20.86
N ILE A 38 -17.68 -2.37 -21.38
CA ILE A 38 -16.41 -3.07 -21.12
C ILE A 38 -15.59 -3.08 -22.41
N GLY A 39 -14.41 -2.49 -22.35
CA GLY A 39 -13.40 -2.49 -23.39
C GLY A 39 -12.20 -3.36 -23.03
N HIS A 40 -11.62 -4.02 -24.03
CA HIS A 40 -10.35 -4.75 -23.89
C HIS A 40 -9.25 -4.04 -24.69
N ARG A 41 -8.13 -3.77 -24.02
CA ARG A 41 -6.96 -3.02 -24.52
C ARG A 41 -5.65 -3.66 -24.04
N ARG A 42 -4.52 -3.07 -24.41
CA ARG A 42 -3.21 -3.39 -23.83
C ARG A 42 -2.81 -2.32 -22.81
N PHE A 43 -1.98 -2.68 -21.83
CA PHE A 43 -1.51 -1.71 -20.84
C PHE A 43 -0.73 -0.54 -21.46
N SER A 44 -0.05 -0.77 -22.59
CA SER A 44 0.57 0.26 -23.41
C SER A 44 -0.39 1.38 -23.86
N ASP A 45 -1.70 1.11 -23.90
CA ASP A 45 -2.72 2.06 -24.33
C ASP A 45 -3.16 3.00 -23.20
N LEU A 46 -2.73 2.75 -21.94
CA LEU A 46 -3.12 3.55 -20.78
C LEU A 46 -2.99 5.08 -20.99
N PRO A 47 -1.89 5.60 -21.59
CA PRO A 47 -1.77 7.05 -21.81
C PRO A 47 -2.87 7.65 -22.68
N THR A 48 -3.55 6.85 -23.53
CA THR A 48 -4.66 7.33 -24.38
C THR A 48 -5.94 7.62 -23.59
N PHE A 49 -6.03 7.13 -22.35
CA PHE A 49 -7.16 7.36 -21.44
C PHE A 49 -6.94 8.52 -20.47
N LEU A 50 -5.73 9.10 -20.45
CA LEU A 50 -5.39 10.22 -19.58
C LEU A 50 -5.50 11.54 -20.35
N GLN A 51 -5.99 12.57 -19.67
CA GLN A 51 -6.10 13.92 -20.19
C GLN A 51 -5.06 14.84 -19.54
N SER A 52 -4.78 15.94 -20.21
CA SER A 52 -3.96 17.00 -19.61
C SER A 52 -4.63 17.51 -18.34
N GLY A 53 -3.88 17.49 -17.22
CA GLY A 53 -4.39 17.85 -15.90
C GLY A 53 -4.71 16.66 -15.00
N ASP A 54 -4.74 15.43 -15.52
CA ASP A 54 -4.89 14.23 -14.69
C ASP A 54 -3.64 14.00 -13.82
N LEU A 55 -3.86 13.51 -12.59
CA LEU A 55 -2.80 13.15 -11.66
C LEU A 55 -2.75 11.62 -11.48
N LEU A 56 -1.65 11.01 -11.92
CA LEU A 56 -1.37 9.61 -11.64
C LEU A 56 -0.64 9.50 -10.30
N VAL A 57 -1.33 9.01 -9.27
CA VAL A 57 -0.73 8.71 -7.96
C VAL A 57 -0.20 7.28 -7.97
N VAL A 58 1.12 7.14 -7.89
CA VAL A 58 1.79 5.83 -7.86
C VAL A 58 2.29 5.58 -6.44
N ASN A 59 1.96 4.40 -5.90
CA ASN A 59 2.54 3.96 -4.63
C ASN A 59 3.98 3.51 -4.85
N ASN A 60 4.94 4.22 -4.25
CA ASN A 60 6.33 3.81 -4.17
C ASN A 60 6.62 3.28 -2.76
N THR A 61 6.71 1.96 -2.60
CA THR A 61 6.96 1.32 -1.31
C THR A 61 8.44 1.04 -1.11
N GLU A 62 8.99 1.50 0.02
CA GLU A 62 10.35 1.19 0.47
C GLU A 62 10.28 0.49 1.83
N VAL A 63 11.11 -0.54 2.03
CA VAL A 63 11.21 -1.24 3.31
C VAL A 63 12.35 -0.64 4.10
N ILE A 64 12.02 0.11 5.16
CA ILE A 64 13.00 0.64 6.11
C ILE A 64 13.00 -0.26 7.35
N PRO A 65 14.16 -0.79 7.80
CA PRO A 65 14.27 -1.50 9.08
C PRO A 65 14.13 -0.48 10.23
N ALA A 66 12.87 -0.20 10.57
CA ALA A 66 12.48 0.92 11.42
C ALA A 66 11.93 0.48 12.78
N ARG A 67 11.92 -0.82 13.08
CA ARG A 67 11.34 -1.36 14.31
C ARG A 67 12.35 -1.36 15.45
N LEU A 68 12.01 -0.67 16.52
CA LEU A 68 12.75 -0.63 17.79
C LEU A 68 11.93 -1.28 18.90
N LEU A 69 12.58 -2.10 19.72
CA LEU A 69 11.99 -2.69 20.92
C LEU A 69 12.64 -2.08 22.15
N GLY A 70 11.83 -1.59 23.07
CA GLY A 70 12.30 -0.93 24.29
C GLY A 70 11.43 -1.28 25.50
N ALA A 71 11.85 -0.80 26.67
CA ALA A 71 11.09 -0.87 27.89
C ALA A 71 11.17 0.46 28.63
N LYS A 72 10.02 0.97 29.08
CA LYS A 72 9.93 2.23 29.83
C LYS A 72 10.77 2.15 31.10
N ARG A 73 11.69 3.10 31.29
CA ARG A 73 12.52 3.20 32.49
C ARG A 73 11.64 3.48 33.71
N GLY A 74 11.92 2.79 34.82
CA GLY A 74 11.17 2.89 36.08
C GLY A 74 9.91 2.02 36.16
N GLY A 75 9.34 1.55 35.04
CA GLY A 75 8.12 0.71 35.02
C GLY A 75 8.22 -0.61 34.24
N GLY A 76 9.29 -0.82 33.45
CA GLY A 76 9.57 -2.07 32.74
C GLY A 76 8.58 -2.43 31.62
N ALA A 77 7.61 -1.56 31.34
CA ALA A 77 6.60 -1.81 30.32
C ALA A 77 7.26 -1.88 28.94
N LYS A 78 7.13 -3.04 28.28
CA LYS A 78 7.60 -3.25 26.90
C LYS A 78 6.84 -2.34 25.93
N ILE A 79 7.58 -1.71 25.04
CA ILE A 79 7.08 -0.80 24.01
C ILE A 79 7.76 -1.17 22.69
N GLU A 80 7.00 -1.12 21.62
CA GLU A 80 7.50 -1.27 20.24
C GLU A 80 7.29 0.06 19.54
N ILE A 81 8.33 0.54 18.85
CA ILE A 81 8.34 1.80 18.11
C ILE A 81 8.68 1.49 16.65
N LEU A 82 7.86 1.98 15.73
CA LEU A 82 8.12 1.95 14.30
C LEU A 82 8.49 3.38 13.86
N LEU A 83 9.72 3.57 13.41
CA LEU A 83 10.17 4.83 12.82
C LEU A 83 9.50 5.03 11.45
N LEU A 84 9.02 6.23 11.18
CA LEU A 84 8.38 6.59 9.92
C LEU A 84 9.28 7.49 9.07
N GLU A 85 9.69 8.62 9.64
CA GLU A 85 10.43 9.65 8.91
C GLU A 85 11.43 10.35 9.83
N GLU A 86 12.68 10.50 9.40
CA GLU A 86 13.67 11.31 10.11
C GLU A 86 13.39 12.79 9.82
N ARG A 87 13.04 13.55 10.87
CA ARG A 87 12.78 14.99 10.75
C ARG A 87 14.07 15.81 10.84
N SER A 88 15.06 15.31 11.58
CA SER A 88 16.44 15.81 11.66
C SER A 88 17.33 14.75 12.37
N PRO A 89 18.66 14.89 12.42
CA PRO A 89 19.52 13.89 13.04
C PRO A 89 19.06 13.52 14.46
N LEU A 90 18.75 12.23 14.66
CA LEU A 90 18.23 11.65 15.93
C LEU A 90 16.80 12.07 16.32
N LEU A 91 16.09 12.81 15.47
CA LEU A 91 14.69 13.18 15.68
C LEU A 91 13.81 12.51 14.62
N TRP A 92 12.95 11.61 15.09
CA TRP A 92 12.12 10.79 14.22
C TRP A 92 10.65 10.94 14.55
N GLU A 93 9.83 10.98 13.51
CA GLU A 93 8.41 10.66 13.63
C GLU A 93 8.25 9.15 13.71
N CYS A 94 7.39 8.69 14.62
CA CYS A 94 7.22 7.27 14.88
C CYS A 94 5.80 6.93 15.31
N ILE A 95 5.44 5.66 15.13
CA ILE A 95 4.25 5.05 15.72
C ILE A 95 4.72 4.13 16.85
N ALA A 96 4.19 4.33 18.05
CA ALA A 96 4.45 3.45 19.18
C ALA A 96 3.24 2.56 19.48
N GLN A 97 3.46 1.25 19.57
CA GLN A 97 2.47 0.39 20.18
C GLN A 97 2.31 0.77 21.66
N ARG A 98 1.07 0.86 22.13
CA ARG A 98 0.72 1.30 23.49
C ARG A 98 1.19 2.74 23.79
N ALA A 99 1.13 3.63 22.79
CA ALA A 99 1.49 5.04 22.89
C ALA A 99 0.87 5.78 24.11
N ILE A 100 -0.29 5.33 24.62
CA ILE A 100 -0.91 5.88 25.83
C ILE A 100 -0.01 5.81 27.08
N ARG A 101 1.02 4.94 27.08
CA ARG A 101 2.00 4.83 28.18
C ARG A 101 3.21 5.76 28.02
N LEU A 102 3.29 6.44 26.88
CA LEU A 102 4.31 7.41 26.54
C LEU A 102 3.75 8.82 26.75
N SER A 103 4.51 9.63 27.48
CA SER A 103 4.30 11.07 27.60
C SER A 103 5.61 11.79 27.24
N PRO A 104 5.59 13.08 26.88
CA PRO A 104 6.80 13.86 26.71
C PRO A 104 7.77 13.66 27.89
N GLY A 105 9.03 13.37 27.60
CA GLY A 105 10.06 13.04 28.60
C GLY A 105 10.12 11.58 29.05
N THR A 106 9.33 10.67 28.46
CA THR A 106 9.48 9.23 28.72
C THR A 106 10.82 8.73 28.17
N ILE A 107 11.56 8.01 29.01
CA ILE A 107 12.83 7.34 28.70
C ILE A 107 12.62 5.83 28.84
#